data_AF-A0A7Y4WGF9-F1
#
_entry.id   AF-A0A7Y4WGF9-F1
#
_cell.length_a   1.000
_cell.length_b   1.000
_cell.length_c   1.000
_cell.angle_alpha   90.00
_cell.angle_beta   90.00
_cell.angle_gamma   90.00
#
_symmetry.space_group_name_H-M   'P 1'
#
loop_
_entity.id
_entity.type
_entity.pdbx_description
1 polymer ?
#
loop_
_entity_poly.entity_id
_entity_poly.type
_entity_poly.pdbx_seq_one_letter_code
_entity_poly.pdbx_strand_id
1 'polypeptide(L)' 'MITLDDVTKSYGTKVAVVDLCLDIAAGELFAFLGPNGAGKTTTIKMMCGLL' A
#
# COMPACT_ATOMS: atom_id res chain seq x y z
N MET A 1 -6.56 12.08 6.56
CA MET A 1 -6.35 12.01 5.11
C MET A 1 -5.04 11.28 4.90
N ILE A 2 -5.04 10.24 4.08
CA ILE A 2 -3.85 9.50 3.69
C ILE A 2 -3.75 9.59 2.17
N THR A 3 -2.57 9.93 1.66
CA THR A 3 -2.27 10.01 0.23
C THR A 3 -0.99 9.25 -0.04
N LEU A 4 -1.04 8.30 -0.97
CA LEU A 4 0.10 7.66 -1.60
C LEU A 4 0.12 8.10 -3.07
N ASP A 5 1.27 8.52 -3.56
CA ASP A 5 1.46 8.99 -4.93
C ASP A 5 2.63 8.24 -5.56
N ASP A 6 2.35 7.49 -6.64
CA ASP A 6 3.30 6.66 -7.39
C ASP A 6 4.23 5.79 -6.52
N VAL A 7 3.69 5.17 -5.45
CA VAL A 7 4.51 4.43 -4.49
C VAL A 7 4.83 3.02 -4.99
N THR A 8 6.12 2.74 -5.13
CA THR A 8 6.66 1.41 -5.43
C THR A 8 7.44 0.85 -4.24
N LYS A 9 7.25 -0.43 -3.91
CA LYS A 9 8.05 -1.16 -2.91
C LYS A 9 8.52 -2.50 -3.44
N SER A 10 9.84 -2.67 -3.35
CA SER A 10 10.53 -3.91 -3.67
C SER A 10 11.20 -4.52 -2.44
N TYR A 11 11.23 -5.85 -2.41
CA TYR A 11 12.02 -6.65 -1.49
C TYR A 11 13.02 -7.47 -2.31
N GLY A 12 14.26 -6.99 -2.38
CA GLY A 12 15.26 -7.55 -3.30
C GLY A 12 14.76 -7.46 -4.74
N THR A 13 14.69 -8.59 -5.43
CA THR A 13 14.23 -8.68 -6.83
C THR A 13 12.71 -8.72 -6.98
N LYS A 14 11.95 -8.88 -5.89
CA LYS A 14 10.49 -8.97 -5.94
C LYS A 14 9.85 -7.61 -5.72
N VAL A 15 9.12 -7.12 -6.72
CA VAL A 15 8.25 -5.95 -6.59
C VAL A 15 6.96 -6.38 -5.90
N ALA A 16 6.66 -5.82 -4.73
CA ALA A 16 5.48 -6.15 -3.94
C ALA A 16 4.32 -5.16 -4.14
N VAL A 17 4.65 -3.91 -4.45
CA VAL A 17 3.72 -2.84 -4.82
C VAL A 17 4.39 -2.05 -5.94
N VAL A 18 3.65 -1.72 -6.99
CA VAL A 18 4.13 -0.95 -8.15
C VAL A 18 3.18 0.20 -8.40
N ASP A 19 3.74 1.40 -8.47
CA ASP A 19 3.09 2.67 -8.87
C ASP A 19 1.70 2.85 -8.25
N LEU A 20 1.61 2.66 -6.93
CA LEU A 20 0.33 2.74 -6.22
C LEU A 20 0.01 4.18 -5.87
N CYS A 21 -1.06 4.70 -6.47
CA CYS A 21 -1.76 5.91 -6.04
C CYS A 21 -2.99 5.56 -5.22
N LEU A 22 -3.14 6.17 -4.04
CA LEU A 22 -4.25 5.91 -3.13
C LEU A 22 -4.55 7.14 -2.28
N ASP A 23 -5.79 7.60 -2.34
CA ASP A 23 -6.32 8.65 -1.48
C ASP A 23 -7.41 8.08 -0.57
N ILE A 24 -7.27 8.29 0.74
CA ILE A 24 -8.26 7.91 1.75
C ILE A 24 -8.63 9.16 2.54
N ALA A 25 -9.91 9.50 2.52
CA ALA A 25 -10.44 10.68 3.20
C ALA A 25 -10.44 10.49 4.73
N ALA A 26 -10.49 11.59 5.48
CA ALA A 26 -10.65 11.51 6.94
C ALA A 26 -12.02 10.92 7.29
N GLY A 27 -12.05 9.90 8.15
CA GLY A 27 -13.29 9.22 8.56
C GLY A 27 -13.78 8.12 7.61
N GLU A 28 -13.07 7.87 6.51
CA GLU A 28 -13.41 6.81 5.55
C GLU A 28 -13.02 5.42 6.08
N LEU A 29 -13.94 4.46 5.93
CA LEU A 29 -13.64 3.04 6.15
C LEU A 29 -13.14 2.43 4.84
N PHE A 30 -11.84 2.15 4.79
CA PHE A 30 -11.18 1.56 3.64
C PHE A 30 -10.63 0.16 3.97
N ALA A 31 -10.72 -0.79 3.03
CA ALA A 31 -10.14 -2.12 3.17
C ALA A 31 -9.55 -2.63 1.85
N PHE A 32 -8.40 -3.30 1.93
CA PHE A 32 -7.83 -4.02 0.78
C PHE A 32 -8.37 -5.45 0.70
N LEU A 33 -8.81 -5.86 -0.49
CA LEU A 33 -9.18 -7.25 -0.81
C LEU A 33 -8.29 -7.81 -1.93
N GLY A 34 -8.05 -9.12 -1.91
CA GLY A 34 -7.28 -9.81 -2.94
C GLY A 34 -6.49 -11.00 -2.41
N PRO A 35 -5.84 -11.79 -3.28
CA PRO A 35 -5.11 -13.00 -2.91
C PRO A 35 -3.83 -12.71 -2.11
N ASN A 36 -3.26 -13.74 -1.51
CA ASN A 36 -1.97 -13.64 -0.83
C ASN A 36 -0.87 -13.19 -1.80
N GLY A 37 -0.01 -12.28 -1.34
CA GLY A 37 1.06 -11.70 -2.17
C GLY A 37 0.65 -10.50 -3.02
N ALA A 38 -0.62 -10.10 -3.06
CA ALA A 38 -1.10 -8.95 -3.83
C ALA A 38 -0.69 -7.55 -3.27
N GLY A 39 0.31 -7.47 -2.38
CA GLY A 39 0.80 -6.19 -1.85
C GLY A 39 0.05 -5.62 -0.63
N LYS A 40 -1.13 -6.13 -0.25
CA LYS A 40 -1.98 -5.58 0.84
C LYS A 40 -1.24 -5.24 2.14
N THR A 41 -0.60 -6.24 2.76
CA THR A 41 0.13 -6.02 4.03
C THR A 41 1.36 -5.13 3.83
N THR A 42 2.01 -5.19 2.66
CA THR A 42 3.11 -4.28 2.32
C THR A 42 2.62 -2.85 2.29
N THR A 43 1.50 -2.55 1.61
CA THR A 43 0.90 -1.22 1.56
C THR A 43 0.53 -0.69 2.94
N ILE A 44 -0.14 -1.50 3.78
CA ILE A 44 -0.50 -1.08 5.14
C ILE A 44 0.76 -0.76 5.96
N LYS A 45 1.79 -1.60 5.91
CA LYS A 45 3.04 -1.35 6.63
C LYS A 45 3.76 -0.10 6.15
N MET A 46 3.73 0.20 4.84
CA MET A 46 4.26 1.46 4.31
C MET A 46 3.50 2.67 4.86
N MET A 47 2.17 2.63 4.84
CA MET A 47 1.33 3.71 5.39
C MET A 47 1.58 3.96 6.88
N CYS A 48 1.89 2.91 7.64
CA CYS A 48 2.22 3.01 9.07
C CYS A 48 3.69 3.35 9.37
N GLY A 49 4.56 3.52 8.36
CA GLY A 49 5.98 3.81 8.56
C GLY A 49 6.79 2.65 9.17
N LEU A 50 6.39 1.40 8.90
CA LEU A 50 6.98 0.20 9.49
C LEU A 50 8.00 -0.53 8.57
N LEU A 51 8.50 0.14 7.51
CA LEU A 51 9.30 -0.45 6.43
C LEU A 51 10.41 0.48 5.91
#